data_AF-A0A3B9F8I2-F1
#
_entry.id   AF-A0A3B9F8I2-F1
#
_cell.length_a   1.000
_cell.length_b   1.000
_cell.length_c   1.000
_cell.angle_alpha   90.00
_cell.angle_beta   90.00
_cell.angle_gamma   90.00
#
_symmetry.space_group_name_H-M   'P 1'
#
loop_
_entity.id
_entity.type
_entity.pdbx_description
1 polymer ?
#
loop_
_entity_poly.entity_id
_entity_poly.type
_entity_poly.pdbx_seq_one_letter_code
_entity_poly.pdbx_strand_id
1 'polypeptide(L)' 'MSGTTGERPFSDIITSVRYWVIHSVTIPALFIAGWLFISTGLAYDIFGTPRPDEYFTQIRQEIPIV' A
#
# COMPACT_ATOMS: atom_id res chain seq x y z
N MET A 1 38.11 -1.90 -16.66
CA MET A 1 37.58 -1.01 -15.61
C MET A 1 36.11 -1.34 -15.47
N SER A 2 35.77 -2.23 -14.54
CA SER A 2 34.36 -2.51 -14.22
C SER A 2 33.85 -1.42 -13.30
N GLY A 3 32.60 -0.99 -13.49
CA GLY A 3 31.84 -0.39 -12.39
C GLY A 3 31.17 0.94 -12.70
N THR A 4 30.32 0.99 -13.72
CA THR A 4 29.17 1.91 -13.73
C THR A 4 28.16 1.44 -14.75
N THR A 5 26.89 1.36 -14.34
CA THR A 5 25.75 1.00 -15.17
C THR A 5 25.09 2.23 -15.81
N GLY A 6 25.56 3.44 -15.48
CA GLY A 6 25.16 4.71 -16.10
C GLY A 6 24.06 5.48 -15.35
N GLU A 7 23.44 4.89 -14.34
CA GLU A 7 22.43 5.55 -13.51
C GLU A 7 23.07 6.52 -12.50
N ARG A 8 22.27 7.51 -12.09
CA ARG A 8 22.67 8.41 -11.01
C ARG A 8 22.72 7.64 -9.68
N PRO A 9 23.80 7.77 -8.89
CA PRO A 9 23.89 7.14 -7.57
C PRO A 9 22.73 7.54 -6.64
N PHE A 10 22.21 6.58 -5.88
CA PHE A 10 21.11 6.83 -4.93
C PHE A 10 21.47 7.88 -3.87
N SER A 11 22.71 7.87 -3.38
CA SER A 11 23.22 8.89 -2.43
C SER A 11 22.98 10.30 -2.94
N ASP A 12 23.16 10.53 -4.24
CA ASP A 12 23.02 11.84 -4.86
C ASP A 12 21.55 12.20 -5.05
N ILE A 13 20.70 11.21 -5.28
CA ILE A 13 19.25 11.38 -5.46
C ILE A 13 18.61 11.79 -4.13
N ILE A 14 18.79 10.97 -3.07
CA ILE A 14 18.10 11.15 -1.78
C ILE A 14 18.61 12.35 -0.98
N THR A 15 19.78 12.91 -1.31
CA THR A 15 20.29 14.14 -0.69
C THR A 15 19.92 15.41 -1.48
N SER A 16 19.31 15.27 -2.66
CA SER A 16 18.96 16.43 -3.49
C SER A 16 17.66 17.10 -3.05
N VAL A 17 17.65 18.44 -3.04
CA VAL A 17 16.44 19.23 -2.73
C VAL A 17 15.29 18.90 -3.67
N ARG A 18 15.56 18.77 -4.98
CA ARG A 18 14.54 18.45 -6.00
C ARG A 18 13.84 17.11 -5.69
N TYR A 19 14.58 16.10 -5.23
CA TYR A 19 13.99 14.82 -4.86
C TYR A 19 12.97 15.02 -3.73
N TRP A 20 13.33 15.74 -2.68
CA TRP A 20 12.44 15.98 -1.54
C TRP A 20 11.29 16.94 -1.83
N VAL A 21 11.44 17.93 -2.72
CA VAL A 21 10.32 18.78 -3.15
C VAL A 21 9.20 17.96 -3.79
N ILE A 22 9.55 16.91 -4.54
CA ILE A 22 8.58 16.01 -5.17
C ILE A 22 8.07 14.97 -4.15
N HIS A 23 8.99 14.29 -3.47
CA HIS A 23 8.66 13.13 -2.64
C HIS A 23 8.04 13.49 -1.29
N SER A 24 8.19 14.73 -0.81
CA SER A 24 7.45 15.21 0.36
C SER A 24 5.94 15.30 0.12
N VAL A 25 5.49 15.31 -1.14
CA VAL A 25 4.06 15.28 -1.50
C VAL A 25 3.64 13.89 -1.95
N THR A 26 4.40 13.26 -2.85
CA THR A 26 3.98 11.97 -3.43
C THR A 26 4.02 10.82 -2.42
N ILE A 27 4.98 10.80 -1.48
CA ILE A 27 5.05 9.74 -0.45
C ILE A 27 3.85 9.85 0.52
N PRO A 28 3.55 11.01 1.15
CA PRO A 28 2.36 11.12 2.00
C PRO A 28 1.06 10.89 1.24
N ALA A 29 0.96 11.32 -0.03
CA ALA A 29 -0.23 11.08 -0.84
C ALA A 29 -0.49 9.59 -1.05
N LEU A 30 0.54 8.81 -1.41
CA LEU A 30 0.41 7.35 -1.55
C LEU A 30 0.10 6.67 -0.22
N PHE A 31 0.69 7.15 0.88
CA PHE A 31 0.39 6.65 2.22
C PHE A 31 -1.09 6.86 2.58
N ILE A 32 -1.63 8.06 2.35
CA ILE A 32 -3.04 8.38 2.59
C ILE A 32 -3.95 7.57 1.66
N ALA A 33 -3.57 7.38 0.39
CA ALA A 33 -4.33 6.54 -0.53
C ALA A 33 -4.43 5.09 -0.01
N GLY A 34 -3.32 4.52 0.48
CA GLY A 34 -3.30 3.20 1.10
C GLY A 34 -4.12 3.14 2.40
N TRP A 35 -4.06 4.19 3.22
CA TRP A 35 -4.91 4.31 4.40
C TRP A 35 -6.39 4.30 4.03
N LEU A 36 -6.81 5.15 3.09
CA LEU A 36 -8.20 5.25 2.63
C LEU A 36 -8.68 3.94 2.01
N PHE A 37 -7.82 3.23 1.30
CA PHE A 37 -8.13 1.93 0.72
C PHE A 37 -8.60 0.91 1.76
N ILE A 38 -8.02 0.93 2.97
CA ILE A 38 -8.43 0.07 4.08
C ILE A 38 -9.59 0.71 4.86
N SER A 39 -9.47 2.00 5.24
CA SER A 39 -10.41 2.65 6.16
C SER A 39 -11.81 2.83 5.58
N THR A 40 -11.95 2.86 4.25
CA THR A 40 -13.26 2.92 3.57
C THR A 40 -13.93 1.55 3.42
N GLY A 41 -13.22 0.46 3.71
CA GLY A 41 -13.70 -0.91 3.53
C GLY A 41 -13.49 -1.47 2.12
N LEU A 42 -13.00 -0.67 1.16
CA LEU A 42 -12.84 -1.06 -0.24
C LEU A 42 -11.97 -2.33 -0.42
N ALA A 43 -10.96 -2.51 0.42
CA ALA A 43 -10.11 -3.69 0.38
C ALA A 43 -10.88 -5.00 0.67
N TYR A 44 -11.83 -4.98 1.60
CA TYR A 44 -12.66 -6.16 1.91
C TYR A 44 -13.52 -6.52 0.70
N ASP A 45 -14.12 -5.50 0.07
CA ASP A 45 -15.04 -5.67 -1.05
C ASP A 45 -14.32 -6.15 -2.32
N ILE A 46 -13.12 -5.63 -2.64
CA ILE A 46 -12.34 -6.02 -3.83
C ILE A 46 -11.82 -7.46 -3.72
N PHE A 47 -11.30 -7.84 -2.56
CA PHE A 47 -10.63 -9.12 -2.38
C PHE A 47 -11.54 -10.21 -1.82
N GLY A 48 -12.77 -9.88 -1.42
CA GLY A 48 -13.69 -10.82 -0.79
C GLY A 48 -13.21 -11.30 0.58
N THR A 49 -12.34 -10.53 1.24
CA THR A 49 -11.90 -10.84 2.60
C THR A 49 -13.04 -10.52 3.55
N PRO A 50 -13.53 -11.47 4.37
CA PRO A 50 -14.56 -11.18 5.34
C PRO A 50 -14.05 -10.21 6.40
N ARG A 51 -14.87 -9.21 6.75
CA ARG A 51 -14.65 -8.38 7.94
C ARG A 51 -14.75 -9.25 9.21
N PRO A 52 -14.26 -8.77 10.37
CA PRO A 52 -14.31 -9.54 11.61
C PRO A 52 -15.71 -10.10 11.98
N ASP A 53 -16.77 -9.41 11.58
CA ASP A 53 -18.17 -9.77 11.80
C ASP A 53 -18.82 -10.55 10.64
N GLU A 54 -18.09 -10.83 9.55
CA GLU A 54 -18.61 -11.48 8.33
C GLU A 54 -18.13 -12.92 8.14
N TYR A 55 -17.33 -13.47 9.06
CA TYR A 55 -16.87 -14.86 8.97
C TYR A 55 -18.00 -15.89 9.08
N PHE A 56 -19.01 -15.60 9.90
CA PHE A 56 -20.16 -16.47 10.16
C PHE A 56 -21.44 -15.66 10.19
N THR A 57 -22.53 -16.24 9.70
CA THR A 57 -23.86 -15.61 9.86
C THR A 57 -24.41 -15.90 11.25
N GLN A 58 -25.47 -15.20 11.64
CA GLN A 58 -26.10 -15.38 12.95
C GLN A 58 -26.62 -16.81 13.18
N ILE A 59 -26.92 -17.54 12.11
CA ILE A 59 -27.54 -18.87 12.16
C ILE A 59 -26.52 -19.98 11.88
N ARG A 60 -25.53 -19.76 11.01
CA ARG A 60 -24.54 -20.77 10.61
C ARG A 60 -23.19 -20.51 11.28
N GLN A 61 -22.79 -21.39 12.19
CA GLN A 61 -21.49 -21.37 12.88
C GLN A 61 -20.50 -22.43 12.37
N GLU A 62 -20.71 -22.91 11.14
CA GLU A 62 -19.81 -23.85 10.46
C GLU A 62 -18.93 -23.11 9.45
N ILE A 63 -17.72 -23.62 9.21
CA ILE A 63 -16.78 -23.04 8.25
C ILE A 63 -17.41 -23.05 6.84
N PRO A 64 -17.41 -21.93 6.11
CA PRO A 64 -17.94 -21.86 4.75
C PRO A 64 -16.92 -22.49 3.77
N ILE A 65 -17.01 -23.81 3.57
CA ILE A 65 -16.24 -24.56 2.58
C ILE A 65 -16.96 -24.47 1.22
N VAL A 66 -16.18 -24.28 0.14
CA VAL A 66 -16.67 -24.23 -1.26
C VAL A 66 -17.03 -25.63 -1.76
#